data_AF-A0A432IRB3-F1
#
_entry.id   AF-A0A432IRB3-F1
#
_cell.length_a   1.000
_cell.length_b   1.000
_cell.length_c   1.000
_cell.angle_alpha   90.00
_cell.angle_beta   90.00
_cell.angle_gamma   90.00
#
_symmetry.space_group_name_H-M   'P 1'
#
loop_
_entity.id
_entity.type
_entity.pdbx_description
1 polymer ?
#
loop_
_entity_poly.entity_id
_entity_poly.type
_entity_poly.pdbx_seq_one_letter_code
_entity_poly.pdbx_strand_id
1 'polypeptide(L)' 'QKSQEFNKEKSVKKESFGIKITKDRLKNYFKNYKHKCSITFIDLEDHQHQPKGTKVIIRIPLF' A
#
# COMPACT_ATOMS: atom_id res chain seq x y z
N GLN A 1 -4.57 30.01 22.72
CA GLN A 1 -5.08 29.44 21.45
C GLN A 1 -4.00 29.38 20.34
N LYS A 2 -3.07 30.35 20.20
CA LYS A 2 -1.96 30.30 19.21
C LYS A 2 -0.96 29.12 19.31
N SER A 3 -0.78 28.53 20.50
CA SER A 3 0.12 27.37 20.70
C SER A 3 -0.40 26.09 20.03
N GLN A 4 -1.73 25.92 19.91
CA GLN A 4 -2.32 24.73 19.29
C GLN A 4 -2.17 24.76 17.76
N GLU A 5 -2.19 25.95 17.16
CA GLU A 5 -1.98 26.14 15.71
C GLU A 5 -0.54 25.80 15.31
N PHE A 6 0.46 26.27 16.05
CA PHE A 6 1.88 25.95 15.80
C PHE A 6 2.22 24.46 16.00
N ASN A 7 1.54 23.77 16.92
CA ASN A 7 1.75 22.33 17.13
C ASN A 7 1.12 21.47 16.02
N LYS A 8 0.07 21.95 15.34
CA LYS A 8 -0.51 21.24 14.19
C LYS A 8 0.38 21.28 12.96
N GLU A 9 1.07 22.40 12.71
CA GLU A 9 1.97 22.55 11.54
C GLU A 9 3.27 21.75 11.67
N LYS A 10 3.84 21.60 12.88
CA LYS A 10 5.00 20.70 13.11
C LYS A 10 4.68 19.22 12.93
N SER A 11 3.40 18.87 12.91
CA SER A 11 2.89 17.52 12.70
C SER A 11 2.62 17.22 11.21
N VAL A 12 3.18 18.02 10.29
CA VAL A 12 3.44 17.54 8.92
C VAL A 12 4.32 16.31 9.06
N LYS A 13 3.70 15.15 8.88
CA LYS A 13 4.20 13.81 9.22
C LYS A 13 5.56 13.56 8.57
N LYS A 14 6.63 14.01 9.24
CA LYS A 14 8.00 13.67 8.85
C LYS A 14 8.09 12.16 8.97
N GLU A 15 8.41 11.50 7.87
CA GLU A 15 8.74 10.08 7.91
C GLU A 15 9.85 9.87 8.94
N SER A 16 9.59 9.01 9.92
CA SER A 16 10.58 8.69 10.93
C SER A 16 11.82 8.08 10.27
N PHE A 17 12.98 8.22 10.90
CA PHE A 17 14.18 7.56 10.38
C PHE A 17 13.99 6.04 10.27
N GLY A 18 13.26 5.46 11.24
CA GLY A 18 12.87 4.05 11.21
C GLY A 18 12.00 3.67 10.02
N ILE A 19 10.98 4.46 9.66
CA ILE A 19 10.12 4.14 8.50
C ILE A 19 10.90 4.20 7.20
N LYS A 20 11.83 5.17 7.08
CA LYS A 20 12.73 5.27 5.93
C LYS A 20 13.61 4.02 5.79
N ILE A 21 14.27 3.59 6.89
CA ILE A 21 15.10 2.38 6.88
C ILE A 21 14.27 1.13 6.53
N THR A 22 13.07 0.99 7.09
CA THR A 22 12.20 -0.15 6.80
C THR A 22 11.82 -0.19 5.32
N LYS A 23 11.50 0.96 4.71
CA LYS A 23 11.23 1.06 3.27
C LYS A 23 12.45 0.69 2.42
N ASP A 24 13.63 1.19 2.78
CA ASP A 24 14.88 0.88 2.07
C ASP A 24 15.20 -0.63 2.15
N ARG A 25 14.98 -1.24 3.31
CA ARG A 25 15.12 -2.70 3.49
C ARG A 25 14.13 -3.49 2.64
N LEU A 26 12.86 -3.08 2.63
CA LEU A 26 11.84 -3.71 1.78
C LEU A 26 12.21 -3.62 0.30
N LYS A 27 12.66 -2.44 -0.16
CA LYS A 27 13.11 -2.25 -1.54
C LYS A 27 14.30 -3.16 -1.88
N ASN A 28 15.29 -3.26 -0.99
CA ASN A 28 16.42 -4.16 -1.17
C ASN A 28 16.03 -5.64 -1.16
N TYR A 29 15.07 -6.03 -0.31
CA TYR A 29 14.53 -7.39 -0.26
C TYR A 29 13.85 -7.75 -1.60
N PHE A 30 12.94 -6.89 -2.08
CA PHE A 30 12.22 -7.14 -3.32
C PHE A 30 13.08 -7.04 -4.59
N LYS A 31 14.20 -6.30 -4.56
CA LYS A 31 15.11 -6.16 -5.71
C LYS A 31 15.61 -7.50 -6.26
N ASN A 32 15.84 -8.47 -5.38
CA ASN A 32 16.35 -9.80 -5.74
C ASN A 32 15.28 -10.89 -5.58
N TYR A 33 14.05 -10.53 -5.23
CA TYR A 33 12.96 -11.48 -5.02
C TYR A 33 12.44 -11.96 -6.38
N LYS A 34 12.83 -13.18 -6.76
CA LYS A 34 12.48 -13.77 -8.08
C LYS A 34 11.04 -14.26 -8.14
N HIS A 35 10.41 -14.53 -7.00
CA HIS A 35 9.06 -15.05 -6.95
C HIS A 35 8.07 -13.90 -7.17
N LYS A 36 7.22 -14.02 -8.19
CA LYS A 36 6.24 -12.98 -8.48
C LYS A 36 5.08 -13.07 -7.49
N CYS A 37 4.95 -12.08 -6.62
CA CYS A 37 3.70 -11.80 -5.92
C CYS A 37 2.88 -10.83 -6.77
N SER A 38 1.58 -11.04 -6.90
CA SER A 38 0.71 -10.12 -7.63
C SER A 38 -0.67 -10.03 -6.99
N ILE A 39 -1.26 -8.85 -6.99
CA ILE A 39 -2.67 -8.64 -6.65
C ILE A 39 -3.35 -8.08 -7.89
N THR A 40 -4.49 -8.67 -8.27
CA THR A 40 -5.30 -8.21 -9.40
C THR A 40 -6.73 -7.99 -8.92
N PHE A 41 -7.28 -6.83 -9.24
CA PHE A 41 -8.67 -6.46 -9.00
C PHE A 41 -9.41 -6.52 -10.32
N ILE A 42 -10.53 -7.24 -10.35
CA ILE A 42 -11.39 -7.34 -11.52
C ILE A 42 -12.79 -6.98 -11.06
N ASP A 43 -13.32 -5.86 -11.53
CA ASP A 43 -14.69 -5.48 -11.26
C ASP A 43 -15.64 -6.43 -12.01
N LEU A 44 -16.70 -6.83 -11.32
CA LEU A 44 -17.71 -7.75 -11.82
C LEU A 44 -18.95 -6.93 -12.16
N GLU A 45 -19.41 -7.07 -13.39
CA GLU A 45 -20.68 -6.51 -13.85
C GLU A 45 -21.71 -7.62 -14.08
N ASP A 46 -22.99 -7.30 -13.92
CA ASP A 46 -24.08 -8.18 -14.32
C ASP A 46 -24.45 -7.99 -15.81
N HIS A 47 -25.48 -8.70 -16.28
CA HIS A 47 -25.94 -8.64 -17.67
C HIS A 47 -26.50 -7.26 -18.08
N GLN A 48 -26.71 -6.36 -17.13
CA GLN A 48 -27.19 -5.00 -17.33
C GLN A 48 -26.08 -3.96 -17.08
N HIS A 49 -24.81 -4.42 -17.06
CA HIS A 49 -23.64 -3.60 -16.75
C HIS A 49 -23.68 -2.94 -15.37
N GLN A 50 -24.43 -3.49 -14.42
CA GLN A 50 -24.46 -2.98 -13.05
C GLN A 50 -23.33 -3.59 -12.23
N PRO A 51 -22.70 -2.80 -11.33
CA PRO A 51 -21.62 -3.29 -10.49
C PRO A 51 -22.16 -4.35 -9.52
N LYS A 52 -21.62 -5.56 -9.62
CA LYS A 52 -21.99 -6.73 -8.81
C LYS A 52 -20.96 -7.04 -7.71
N GLY A 53 -19.75 -6.51 -7.83
CA GLY A 53 -18.67 -6.65 -6.84
C GLY A 53 -17.29 -6.58 -7.48
N THR A 54 -16.26 -6.94 -6.72
CA THR A 54 -14.88 -7.01 -7.22
C THR A 54 -14.28 -8.37 -6.89
N LYS A 55 -13.76 -9.06 -7.92
CA LYS A 55 -12.96 -10.27 -7.76
C LYS A 55 -11.52 -9.86 -7.48
N VAL A 56 -11.04 -10.27 -6.30
CA VAL A 56 -9.65 -10.05 -5.88
C VAL A 56 -8.87 -11.34 -6.06
N ILE A 57 -7.81 -11.31 -6.88
CA ILE A 57 -6.92 -12.44 -7.12
C ILE A 57 -5.56 -12.11 -6.52
N ILE A 58 -5.13 -12.88 -5.51
CA ILE A 58 -3.83 -12.73 -4.86
C ILE A 58 -2.97 -13.94 -5.25
N ARG A 59 -1.79 -13.69 -5.82
CA ARG A 59 -0.77 -14.71 -6.06
C ARG A 59 0.32 -14.54 -5.02
N ILE A 60 0.37 -15.47 -4.08
CA ILE A 60 1.42 -15.56 -3.06
C ILE A 60 2.27 -16.78 -3.41
N PRO A 61 3.60 -16.64 -3.56
CA PRO A 61 4.48 -17.79 -3.71
C PRO A 61 4.48 -18.61 -2.42
N LEU A 62 4.26 -19.91 -2.53
CA LEU A 62 4.14 -20.77 -1.35
C LEU A 62 5.46 -21.38 -0.87
N PHE A 63 6.52 -21.36 -1.67
CA PHE A 63 7.83 -21.95 -1.35
C PHE A 63 8.93 -21.22 -2.12
#